data_AF-C4G8H1-F1
#
_entry.id   AF-C4G8H1-F1
#
_cell.length_a   1.000
_cell.length_b   1.000
_cell.length_c   1.000
_cell.angle_alpha   90.00
_cell.angle_beta   90.00
_cell.angle_gamma   90.00
#
_symmetry.space_group_name_H-M   'P 1'
#
loop_
_entity.id
_entity.type
_entity.pdbx_description
1 polymer ?
#
loop_
_entity_poly.entity_id
_entity_poly.type
_entity_poly.pdbx_seq_one_letter_code
_entity_poly.pdbx_strand_id
1 'polypeptide(L)'
;MSLSDELFNQIKQLSTNITEENYDARHEQGYDNLIKIKDLGIEQGQAYKLLLKYHNSLEDGLSKEWIADLLDCICGWCAPHKYIWGNREE
;
A
#
# COMPACT_ATOMS: atom_id res chain seq x y z
N MET A 1 2.13 -11.92 -16.33
CA MET A 1 2.21 -11.34 -14.98
C MET A 1 0.96 -11.77 -14.23
N SER A 2 1.05 -11.97 -12.91
CA SER A 2 -0.15 -12.25 -12.12
C SER A 2 -0.93 -10.95 -11.87
N LEU A 3 -2.24 -11.04 -11.62
CA LEU A 3 -3.06 -9.87 -11.29
C LEU A 3 -2.55 -9.14 -10.03
N SER A 4 -1.98 -9.86 -9.06
CA SER A 4 -1.31 -9.25 -7.91
C SER A 4 -0.08 -8.45 -8.30
N ASP A 5 0.72 -8.90 -9.27
CA ASP A 5 1.88 -8.15 -9.76
C ASP A 5 1.44 -6.83 -10.42
N GLU A 6 0.33 -6.86 -11.15
CA GLU A 6 -0.24 -5.66 -11.78
C GLU A 6 -0.70 -4.64 -10.73
N LEU A 7 -1.37 -5.09 -9.67
CA LEU A 7 -1.78 -4.21 -8.56
C LEU A 7 -0.58 -3.61 -7.83
N PHE A 8 0.47 -4.40 -7.55
CA PHE A 8 1.70 -3.85 -6.97
C PHE A 8 2.38 -2.86 -7.90
N ASN A 9 2.38 -3.11 -9.21
CA ASN A 9 2.94 -2.17 -10.18
C ASN A 9 2.12 -0.88 -10.27
N GLN A 10 0.79 -0.96 -10.15
CA GLN A 10 -0.05 0.24 -10.05
C GLN A 10 0.30 1.06 -8.81
N ILE A 11 0.48 0.44 -7.64
CA ILE A 11 0.91 1.16 -6.42
C ILE A 11 2.24 1.88 -6.67
N LYS A 12 3.23 1.21 -7.28
CA LYS A 12 4.52 1.83 -7.63
C LYS A 12 4.38 2.98 -8.63
N GLN A 13 3.47 2.86 -9.59
CA GLN A 13 3.20 3.94 -10.54
C GLN A 13 2.58 5.15 -9.86
N LEU A 14 1.63 4.93 -8.94
CA LEU A 14 1.01 5.99 -8.14
C LEU A 14 2.06 6.77 -7.34
N SER A 15 3.04 6.08 -6.74
CA SER A 15 4.08 6.72 -5.95
C SER A 15 5.06 7.60 -6.75
N THR A 16 5.10 7.52 -8.08
CA THR A 16 6.10 8.28 -8.88
C THR A 16 5.87 9.79 -8.93
N ASN A 17 4.65 10.26 -8.68
CA ASN A 17 4.28 11.68 -8.83
C ASN A 17 3.41 12.15 -7.65
N ILE A 18 3.79 11.75 -6.43
CA ILE A 18 3.11 12.21 -5.22
C ILE A 18 3.44 13.68 -4.99
N THR A 19 2.40 14.46 -4.78
CA THR A 19 2.45 15.86 -4.34
C THR A 19 1.55 16.02 -3.13
N GLU A 20 1.75 17.07 -2.34
CA GLU A 20 0.88 17.36 -1.19
C GLU A 20 -0.60 17.46 -1.63
N GLU A 21 -0.87 18.08 -2.78
CA GLU A 21 -2.22 18.27 -3.33
C GLU A 21 -2.92 16.96 -3.70
N ASN A 22 -2.16 15.94 -4.13
CA ASN A 22 -2.71 14.67 -4.59
C ASN A 22 -2.54 13.53 -3.58
N TYR A 23 -1.90 13.80 -2.44
CA TYR A 23 -1.47 12.79 -1.47
C TYR A 23 -2.64 11.90 -1.03
N ASP A 24 -3.72 12.52 -0.52
CA ASP A 24 -4.89 11.82 0.01
C ASP A 24 -5.61 11.02 -1.09
N ALA A 25 -5.87 11.66 -2.24
CA ALA A 25 -6.54 11.00 -3.36
C ALA A 25 -5.73 9.81 -3.91
N ARG A 26 -4.39 9.92 -3.92
CA ARG A 26 -3.51 8.81 -4.29
C ARG A 26 -3.53 7.74 -3.21
N HIS A 27 -3.48 8.12 -1.93
CA HIS A 27 -3.52 7.18 -0.82
C HIS A 27 -4.79 6.32 -0.88
N GLU A 28 -5.95 6.89 -1.17
CA GLU A 28 -7.20 6.13 -1.37
C GLU A 28 -7.05 5.09 -2.51
N GLN A 29 -6.47 5.47 -3.65
CA GLN A 29 -6.21 4.55 -4.76
C GLN A 29 -5.23 3.42 -4.38
N GLY A 30 -4.18 3.74 -3.62
CA GLY A 30 -3.22 2.76 -3.10
C GLY A 30 -3.88 1.79 -2.12
N TYR A 31 -4.73 2.32 -1.24
CA TYR A 31 -5.52 1.56 -0.28
C TYR A 31 -6.47 0.56 -0.96
N ASP A 32 -7.22 1.01 -1.97
CA ASP A 32 -8.11 0.15 -2.77
C ASP A 32 -7.34 -0.98 -3.47
N ASN A 33 -6.13 -0.70 -3.95
CA ASN A 33 -5.28 -1.72 -4.55
C ASN A 33 -4.79 -2.74 -3.51
N LEU A 34 -4.48 -2.32 -2.29
CA LEU A 34 -4.13 -3.24 -1.19
C LEU A 34 -5.32 -4.12 -0.77
N ILE A 35 -6.54 -3.60 -0.75
CA ILE A 35 -7.75 -4.41 -0.52
C ILE A 35 -7.86 -5.49 -1.60
N LYS A 36 -7.72 -5.13 -2.88
CA LYS A 36 -7.76 -6.12 -3.97
C LYS A 36 -6.65 -7.18 -3.83
N ILE A 37 -5.45 -6.77 -3.42
CA ILE A 37 -4.33 -7.70 -3.16
C ILE A 37 -4.71 -8.70 -2.05
N LYS A 38 -5.33 -8.23 -0.96
CA LYS A 38 -5.86 -9.09 0.10
C LYS A 38 -6.93 -10.05 -0.42
N ASP A 39 -7.88 -9.56 -1.22
CA ASP A 39 -8.98 -10.36 -1.76
C ASP A 39 -8.50 -11.45 -2.74
N LEU A 40 -7.33 -11.27 -3.34
CA LEU A 40 -6.64 -12.31 -4.12
C LEU A 40 -5.95 -13.39 -3.25
N GLY A 41 -6.08 -13.32 -1.93
CA GLY A 41 -5.52 -14.29 -0.99
C GLY A 41 -4.03 -14.08 -0.68
N ILE A 42 -3.47 -12.91 -1.01
CA ILE A 42 -2.08 -12.60 -0.66
C ILE A 42 -1.97 -12.40 0.85
N GLU A 43 -1.05 -13.14 1.47
CA GLU A 43 -0.81 -13.04 2.91
C GLU A 43 -0.22 -11.69 3.30
N GLN A 44 -0.57 -11.20 4.49
CA GLN A 44 -0.10 -9.92 5.04
C GLN A 44 1.43 -9.81 4.96
N GLY A 45 2.14 -10.85 5.42
CA GLY A 45 3.60 -10.86 5.45
C GLY A 45 4.22 -10.82 4.05
N GLN A 46 3.57 -11.42 3.06
CA GLN A 46 4.02 -11.35 1.66
C GLN A 46 3.82 -9.94 1.09
N ALA A 47 2.62 -9.37 1.27
CA ALA A 47 2.32 -8.02 0.80
C ALA A 47 3.25 -6.98 1.43
N TYR A 48 3.44 -7.06 2.75
CA TYR A 48 4.34 -6.19 3.50
C TYR A 48 5.79 -6.29 3.01
N LYS A 49 6.33 -7.51 2.87
CA LYS A 49 7.73 -7.70 2.41
C LYS A 49 7.97 -7.14 1.01
N LEU A 50 7.02 -7.35 0.09
CA LEU A 50 7.14 -6.85 -1.28
C LEU A 50 7.13 -5.33 -1.32
N LEU A 51 6.22 -4.69 -0.59
CA LEU A 51 6.10 -3.23 -0.58
C LEU A 51 7.25 -2.58 0.21
N LEU A 52 7.69 -3.19 1.32
CA LEU A 52 8.84 -2.72 2.10
C LEU A 52 10.14 -2.76 1.28
N LYS A 53 10.34 -3.80 0.46
CA LYS A 53 11.48 -3.85 -0.45
C LYS A 53 11.48 -2.67 -1.42
N TYR A 54 10.30 -2.29 -1.92
CA TYR A 54 10.16 -1.13 -2.79
C TYR A 54 10.39 0.19 -2.04
N HIS A 55 9.79 0.36 -0.86
CA HIS A 55 10.02 1.50 0.03
C HIS A 55 11.52 1.76 0.25
N ASN A 56 12.28 0.72 0.57
CA ASN A 56 13.71 0.83 0.86
C ASN A 56 14.56 1.16 -0.38
N SER A 57 13.99 1.05 -1.59
CA SER A 57 14.66 1.46 -2.85
C SER A 57 14.39 2.91 -3.24
N LEU A 58 13.45 3.59 -2.56
CA LEU A 58 13.11 4.99 -2.82
C LEU A 58 14.06 5.93 -2.07
N GLU A 59 14.37 7.04 -2.71
CA GLU A 59 15.00 8.20 -2.07
C GLU A 59 14.02 8.85 -1.06
N ASP A 60 14.56 9.57 -0.09
CA ASP A 60 13.74 10.26 0.91
C ASP A 60 12.86 11.35 0.26
N GLY A 61 11.61 11.44 0.70
CA GLY A 61 10.62 12.39 0.18
C GLY A 61 9.21 11.81 0.15
N LEU A 62 8.27 12.59 -0.40
CA LEU A 62 6.83 12.28 -0.38
C LEU A 62 6.49 10.89 -0.94
N SER A 63 7.17 10.45 -2.00
CA SER A 63 6.96 9.11 -2.57
C SER A 63 7.26 7.99 -1.58
N LYS A 64 8.29 8.15 -0.76
CA LYS A 64 8.72 7.16 0.23
C LYS A 64 7.80 7.18 1.45
N GLU A 65 7.47 8.38 1.94
CA GLU A 65 6.49 8.59 3.01
C GLU A 65 5.12 8.00 2.64
N TRP A 66 4.66 8.23 1.40
CA TRP A 66 3.40 7.68 0.91
C TRP A 66 3.38 6.15 0.87
N ILE A 67 4.49 5.50 0.55
CA ILE A 67 4.59 4.04 0.63
C ILE A 67 4.63 3.57 2.10
N ALA A 68 5.24 4.34 3.01
CA ALA A 68 5.22 4.05 4.44
C ALA A 68 3.79 4.06 5.00
N ASP A 69 2.97 5.05 4.63
CA ASP A 69 1.56 5.09 5.04
C ASP A 69 0.74 3.88 4.53
N LEU A 70 1.05 3.40 3.32
CA LEU A 70 0.47 2.16 2.82
C LEU A 70 0.97 0.93 3.59
N LEU A 71 2.23 0.90 4.00
CA LEU A 71 2.77 -0.16 4.87
C LEU A 71 2.07 -0.17 6.22
N ASP A 72 1.73 1.00 6.78
CA ASP A 72 0.97 1.15 8.02
C ASP A 72 -0.43 0.54 7.91
N CYS A 73 -1.08 0.67 6.74
CA CYS A 73 -2.35 0.01 6.44
C CYS A 73 -2.23 -1.53 6.39
N ILE A 74 -1.04 -2.06 6.05
CA ILE A 74 -0.77 -3.50 6.02
C ILE A 74 -0.40 -4.03 7.41
N CYS A 75 0.42 -3.32 8.20
CA CYS A 75 0.91 -3.80 9.50
C CYS A 75 0.03 -3.39 10.68
N GLY A 76 -0.97 -2.53 10.46
CA GLY A 76 -1.91 -2.07 11.49
C GLY A 76 -1.41 -0.87 12.30
N TRP A 77 -0.35 -0.19 11.84
CA TRP A 77 0.12 1.06 12.43
C TRP A 77 -0.70 2.28 11.95
N CYS A 78 -2.02 2.11 11.86
CA CYS A 78 -2.96 3.13 11.41
C CYS A 78 -4.23 3.08 12.26
N ALA A 79 -5.20 3.95 11.95
CA ALA A 79 -6.51 3.85 12.59
C ALA A 79 -7.13 2.46 12.35
N PRO A 80 -7.77 1.82 13.35
CA PRO A 80 -8.24 0.43 13.22
C PRO A 80 -9.11 0.14 11.99
N HIS A 81 -9.95 1.09 11.57
CA HIS A 81 -10.81 0.96 10.39
C HIS A 81 -10.03 0.98 9.05
N LYS A 82 -8.77 1.43 9.05
CA LYS A 82 -7.86 1.39 7.91
C LYS A 82 -6.96 0.15 7.92
N TYR A 83 -6.95 -0.65 8.98
CA TYR A 83 -6.12 -1.86 9.01
C TYR A 83 -6.71 -2.94 8.07
N ILE A 84 -6.03 -3.23 6.96
CA ILE A 84 -6.58 -4.06 5.87
C ILE A 84 -6.60 -5.55 6.22
N TRP A 85 -5.54 -6.04 6.86
CA TRP A 85 -5.42 -7.44 7.29
C TRP A 85 -5.93 -7.69 8.72
N GLY A 86 -6.45 -6.67 9.38
CA GLY A 86 -7.13 -6.81 10.65
C GLY A 86 -8.48 -7.47 10.47
N ASN A 87 -8.85 -8.31 11.43
CA ASN A 87 -10.17 -8.93 11.48
C ASN A 87 -11.24 -7.83 11.36
N ARG A 88 -12.01 -7.82 10.26
CA ARG A 88 -13.40 -7.40 10.36
C ARG A 88 -14.15 -8.55 11.01
N GLU A 89 -14.05 -8.63 12.34
CA GLU A 89 -15.14 -9.24 13.10
C GLU A 89 -16.21 -8.16 13.25
N GLU A 90 -17.13 -8.11 12.28
CA GLU A 90 -18.58 -7.97 12.51
C GLU A 90 -19.32 -8.81 11.46
#